data_AF-A0A6L5G249-F1
#
_entry.id   AF-A0A6L5G249-F1
#
_cell.length_a   1.000
_cell.length_b   1.000
_cell.length_c   1.000
_cell.angle_alpha   90.00
_cell.angle_beta   90.00
_cell.angle_gamma   90.00
#
_symmetry.space_group_name_H-M   'P 1'
#
loop_
_entity.id
_entity.type
_entity.pdbx_description
1 polymer ?
#
loop_
_entity_poly.entity_id
_entity_poly.type
_entity_poly.pdbx_seq_one_letter_code
_entity_poly.pdbx_strand_id
1 'polypeptide(L)'
;MGDPDAFAQNLWGQRPQHRRSSDSGEFADLLSLDGVDLIVSTTGLRLPAFRLAKDGTTLPSARYTKTTRTGTQTSTGVIDARAVFAEFADGATLVFQSMHRYWAPLADYCRGLELALGHPVQANAYITPPGA
;
A
#
# COMPACT_ATOMS: atom_id res chain seq x y z
N MET A 1 -22.33 10.10 -1.12
CA MET A 1 -22.10 8.81 -1.79
C MET A 1 -23.09 8.66 -2.95
N GLY A 2 -22.66 8.16 -4.12
CA GLY A 2 -23.56 7.91 -5.27
C GLY A 2 -24.29 6.57 -5.17
N ASP A 3 -25.25 6.32 -6.06
CA ASP A 3 -26.05 5.08 -6.12
C ASP A 3 -25.21 3.87 -6.60
N PRO A 4 -25.01 2.83 -5.76
CA PRO A 4 -24.27 1.62 -6.13
C PRO A 4 -24.94 0.82 -7.26
N ASP A 5 -26.27 0.78 -7.32
CA ASP A 5 -26.99 -0.01 -8.33
C ASP A 5 -26.84 0.62 -9.72
N ALA A 6 -27.01 1.94 -9.80
CA ALA A 6 -26.76 2.68 -11.03
C ALA A 6 -25.31 2.52 -11.53
N PHE A 7 -24.33 2.46 -10.61
CA PHE A 7 -22.93 2.22 -10.96
C PHE A 7 -22.72 0.81 -11.53
N ALA A 8 -23.26 -0.21 -10.86
CA ALA A 8 -23.13 -1.60 -11.28
C ALA A 8 -23.76 -1.84 -12.66
N GLN A 9 -24.93 -1.25 -12.93
CA GLN A 9 -25.66 -1.47 -14.18
C GLN A 9 -25.05 -0.73 -15.37
N ASN A 10 -24.60 0.51 -15.17
CA ASN A 10 -24.34 1.43 -16.29
C ASN A 10 -22.86 1.77 -16.50
N LEU A 11 -21.99 1.50 -15.52
CA LEU A 11 -20.60 1.96 -15.54
C LEU A 11 -19.58 0.84 -15.34
N TRP A 12 -19.86 -0.09 -14.43
CA TRP A 12 -18.92 -1.17 -14.10
C TRP A 12 -18.53 -1.99 -15.33
N GLY A 13 -17.22 -2.11 -15.59
CA GLY A 13 -16.67 -2.87 -16.72
C GLY A 13 -16.90 -2.24 -18.10
N GLN A 14 -17.59 -1.10 -18.19
CA GLN A 14 -17.96 -0.48 -19.47
C GLN A 14 -17.19 0.82 -19.74
N ARG A 15 -17.07 1.70 -18.73
CA ARG A 15 -16.45 3.03 -18.88
C ARG A 15 -15.75 3.47 -17.59
N PRO A 16 -14.64 4.22 -17.69
CA PRO A 16 -14.01 4.80 -16.50
C PRO A 16 -14.94 5.84 -15.85
N GLN A 17 -14.99 5.84 -14.52
CA GLN A 17 -15.65 6.88 -13.72
C GLN A 17 -14.60 7.61 -12.89
N HIS A 18 -14.58 8.95 -12.98
CA HIS A 18 -13.77 9.80 -12.12
C HIS A 18 -14.70 10.62 -11.21
N ARG A 19 -14.50 10.50 -9.90
CA ARG A 19 -15.17 11.34 -8.90
C ARG A 19 -14.11 12.19 -8.23
N ARG A 20 -14.30 13.51 -8.26
CA ARG A 20 -13.47 14.43 -7.49
C ARG A 20 -13.96 14.43 -6.06
N SER A 21 -13.07 14.17 -5.12
CA SER A 21 -13.36 14.46 -3.72
C SER A 21 -13.34 15.98 -3.49
N SER A 22 -14.16 16.46 -2.57
CA SER A 22 -14.07 17.82 -2.05
C SER A 22 -13.05 17.96 -0.91
N ASP A 23 -12.56 16.84 -0.36
CA ASP A 23 -11.64 16.81 0.78
C ASP A 23 -10.42 15.92 0.48
N SER A 24 -9.23 16.51 0.55
CA SER A 24 -7.96 15.78 0.39
C SER A 24 -7.73 14.70 1.46
N GLY A 25 -8.42 14.76 2.60
CA GLY A 25 -8.31 13.83 3.72
C GLY A 25 -9.35 12.72 3.75
N GLU A 26 -10.22 12.59 2.74
CA GLU A 26 -11.39 11.69 2.78
C GLU A 26 -11.05 10.22 3.11
N PHE A 27 -9.82 9.77 2.81
CA PHE A 27 -9.35 8.39 3.06
C PHE A 27 -8.20 8.29 4.06
N ALA A 28 -7.97 9.34 4.87
CA ALA A 28 -6.89 9.35 5.86
C ALA A 28 -7.13 8.34 7.01
N ASP A 29 -8.37 7.91 7.22
CA ASP A 29 -8.76 6.82 8.12
C ASP A 29 -8.29 5.44 7.61
N LEU A 30 -8.23 5.25 6.28
CA LEU A 30 -7.72 4.01 5.68
C LEU A 30 -6.19 3.98 5.64
N LEU A 31 -5.56 5.08 5.19
CA LEU A 31 -4.11 5.22 5.17
C LEU A 31 -3.68 6.69 5.16
N SER A 32 -2.95 7.10 6.20
CA SER A 32 -2.27 8.40 6.27
C SER A 32 -0.76 8.26 6.09
N LEU A 33 -0.06 9.38 5.86
CA LEU A 33 1.41 9.38 5.81
C LEU A 33 2.04 9.00 7.16
N ASP A 34 1.42 9.35 8.28
CA ASP A 34 1.84 8.88 9.61
C ASP A 34 1.67 7.36 9.74
N GLY A 35 0.61 6.79 9.15
CA GLY A 35 0.43 5.35 9.05
C GLY A 35 1.52 4.68 8.22
N VAL A 36 1.91 5.29 7.10
CA VAL A 36 3.03 4.83 6.26
C VAL A 36 4.34 4.84 7.05
N ASP A 37 4.65 5.93 7.76
CA ASP A 37 5.84 6.01 8.60
C ASP A 37 5.83 4.93 9.70
N LEU A 38 4.71 4.78 10.42
CA LEU A 38 4.56 3.75 11.44
C LEU A 38 4.85 2.35 10.88
N ILE A 39 4.28 2.02 9.72
CA ILE A 39 4.49 0.72 9.08
C ILE A 39 5.96 0.51 8.74
N VAL A 40 6.59 1.47 8.06
CA VAL A 40 7.99 1.37 7.62
C VAL A 40 8.94 1.28 8.82
N SER A 41 8.67 2.06 9.86
CA SER A 41 9.59 2.27 10.97
C SER A 41 9.46 1.22 12.09
N THR A 42 8.30 0.56 12.25
CA THR A 42 8.04 -0.24 13.47
C THR A 42 7.57 -1.68 13.25
N THR A 43 7.05 -2.04 12.07
CA THR A 43 6.36 -3.34 11.90
C THR A 43 7.27 -4.51 11.53
N GLY A 44 8.55 -4.25 11.22
CA GLY A 44 9.48 -5.29 10.78
C GLY A 44 9.06 -5.95 9.47
N LEU A 45 8.43 -5.18 8.57
CA LEU A 45 7.86 -5.65 7.31
C LEU A 45 8.87 -6.48 6.49
N ARG A 46 8.39 -7.52 5.82
CA ARG A 46 9.23 -8.43 5.03
C ARG A 46 8.73 -8.57 3.60
N LEU A 47 9.64 -8.88 2.69
CA LEU A 47 9.25 -9.30 1.34
C LEU A 47 8.31 -10.53 1.42
N PRO A 48 7.31 -10.63 0.52
CA PRO A 48 6.99 -9.73 -0.58
C PRO A 48 5.94 -8.65 -0.22
N ALA A 49 5.76 -8.29 1.06
CA ALA A 49 4.74 -7.33 1.47
C ALA A 49 5.00 -5.89 1.01
N PHE A 50 6.20 -5.60 0.50
CA PHE A 50 6.55 -4.32 -0.08
C PHE A 50 7.63 -4.46 -1.16
N ARG A 51 7.73 -3.44 -2.02
CA ARG A 51 8.82 -3.24 -2.98
C ARG A 51 9.01 -1.76 -3.28
N LEU A 52 10.17 -1.40 -3.82
CA LEU A 52 10.40 -0.07 -4.38
C LEU A 52 10.55 -0.17 -5.90
N ALA A 53 10.03 0.82 -6.61
CA ALA A 53 10.19 0.95 -8.05
C ALA A 53 10.57 2.39 -8.43
N LYS A 54 11.45 2.55 -9.41
CA LYS A 54 11.88 3.84 -9.94
C LYS A 54 12.03 3.73 -11.47
N ASP A 55 11.62 4.76 -12.19
CA ASP A 55 11.69 4.83 -13.66
C ASP A 55 11.06 3.61 -14.36
N GLY A 56 9.91 3.15 -13.85
CA GLY A 56 9.19 1.98 -14.39
C GLY A 56 9.83 0.61 -14.07
N THR A 57 10.93 0.58 -13.31
CA THR A 57 11.64 -0.66 -12.95
C THR A 57 11.57 -0.95 -11.45
N THR A 58 11.48 -2.23 -11.07
CA THR A 58 11.57 -2.62 -9.66
C THR A 58 13.03 -2.61 -9.21
N LEU A 59 13.32 -1.95 -8.08
CA LEU A 59 14.66 -1.88 -7.53
C LEU A 59 15.09 -3.24 -6.96
N PRO A 60 16.39 -3.59 -7.02
CA PRO A 60 16.91 -4.77 -6.35
C PRO A 60 16.66 -4.69 -4.84
N SER A 61 16.04 -5.72 -4.26
CA SER A 61 15.65 -5.71 -2.85
C SER A 61 16.81 -5.56 -1.87
N ALA A 62 18.01 -5.96 -2.26
CA ALA A 62 19.23 -5.75 -1.47
C ALA A 62 19.53 -4.27 -1.19
N ARG A 63 18.96 -3.32 -1.96
CA ARG A 63 19.12 -1.88 -1.71
C ARG A 63 18.34 -1.38 -0.50
N TYR A 64 17.21 -2.02 -0.18
CA TYR A 64 16.25 -1.50 0.79
C TYR A 64 15.81 -2.55 1.84
N THR A 65 16.51 -3.69 1.88
CA THR A 65 16.28 -4.74 2.87
C THR A 65 17.58 -5.15 3.55
N LYS A 66 17.45 -5.69 4.75
CA LYS A 66 18.54 -6.21 5.56
C LYS A 66 18.22 -7.62 6.07
N THR A 67 19.28 -8.26 6.54
CA THR A 67 19.18 -9.49 7.32
C THR A 67 19.19 -9.13 8.80
N THR A 68 18.20 -9.61 9.55
CA THR A 68 18.15 -9.43 11.00
C THR A 68 18.26 -10.78 11.71
N ARG A 69 18.71 -10.75 12.96
CA ARG A 69 18.75 -11.93 13.83
C ARG A 69 17.96 -11.65 15.09
N THR A 70 16.97 -12.50 15.38
CA THR A 70 16.16 -12.46 16.59
C THR A 70 16.33 -13.77 17.33
N GLY A 71 17.02 -13.73 18.47
CA GLY A 71 17.44 -14.95 19.16
C GLY A 71 18.34 -15.81 18.26
N THR A 72 17.94 -17.07 18.06
CA THR A 72 18.65 -18.02 17.18
C THR A 72 18.21 -17.97 15.72
N GLN A 73 17.18 -17.19 15.40
CA GLN A 73 16.60 -17.15 14.05
C GLN A 73 17.13 -15.98 13.24
N THR A 74 17.51 -16.26 11.99
CA THR A 74 17.91 -15.26 11.00
C THR A 74 16.78 -15.04 10.01
N SER A 75 16.41 -13.78 9.78
CA SER A 75 15.40 -13.37 8.81
C SER A 75 16.02 -12.47 7.74
N THR A 76 15.87 -12.86 6.48
CA THR A 76 16.27 -12.05 5.32
C THR A 76 15.07 -11.30 4.74
N GLY A 77 15.35 -10.28 3.92
CA GLY A 77 14.32 -9.48 3.25
C GLY A 77 13.49 -8.64 4.23
N VAL A 78 14.05 -8.32 5.41
CA VAL A 78 13.44 -7.44 6.40
C VAL A 78 13.67 -6.01 5.96
N ILE A 79 12.67 -5.15 6.11
CA ILE A 79 12.75 -3.75 5.75
C ILE A 79 13.94 -3.05 6.43
N ASP A 80 14.71 -2.31 5.64
CA ASP A 80 15.64 -1.32 6.15
C ASP A 80 15.01 0.06 5.96
N ALA A 81 14.34 0.56 7.01
CA ALA A 81 13.59 1.82 6.97
C ALA A 81 14.44 3.00 6.45
N ARG A 82 15.70 3.11 6.90
CA ARG A 82 16.60 4.18 6.46
C ARG A 82 16.86 4.10 4.96
N ALA A 83 17.12 2.90 4.45
CA ALA A 83 17.38 2.69 3.03
C ALA A 83 16.12 2.90 2.18
N VAL A 84 14.95 2.45 2.65
CA VAL A 84 13.66 2.73 2.02
C VAL A 84 13.42 4.23 1.90
N PHE A 85 13.60 4.99 2.99
CA PHE A 85 13.42 6.45 2.95
C PHE A 85 14.45 7.15 2.06
N ALA A 86 15.68 6.65 1.98
CA ALA A 86 16.69 7.20 1.08
C ALA A 86 16.32 7.00 -0.40
N GLU A 87 15.92 5.80 -0.79
CA GLU A 87 15.47 5.51 -2.16
C GLU A 87 14.16 6.27 -2.48
N PHE A 88 13.25 6.39 -1.51
CA PHE A 88 12.04 7.19 -1.66
C PHE A 88 12.36 8.68 -1.87
N ALA A 89 13.28 9.25 -1.09
CA ALA A 89 13.74 10.63 -1.29
C ALA A 89 14.44 10.83 -2.65
N ASP A 90 15.03 9.77 -3.21
CA ASP A 90 15.62 9.75 -4.56
C ASP A 90 14.57 9.52 -5.67
N GLY A 91 13.27 9.54 -5.37
CA GLY A 91 12.21 9.43 -6.39
C GLY A 91 11.61 8.03 -6.54
N ALA A 92 12.01 7.05 -5.73
CA ALA A 92 11.40 5.73 -5.80
C ALA A 92 9.97 5.74 -5.24
N THR A 93 9.06 5.03 -5.92
CA THR A 93 7.72 4.71 -5.42
C THR A 93 7.79 3.52 -4.47
N LEU A 94 7.33 3.70 -3.24
CA LEU A 94 7.11 2.62 -2.28
C LEU A 94 5.75 1.97 -2.52
N VAL A 95 5.75 0.66 -2.72
CA VAL A 95 4.53 -0.12 -2.94
C VAL A 95 4.32 -1.08 -1.77
N PHE A 96 3.19 -0.94 -1.07
CA PHE A 96 2.71 -1.94 -0.11
C PHE A 96 1.80 -2.94 -0.82
N GLN A 97 2.12 -4.22 -0.66
CA GLN A 97 1.42 -5.33 -1.29
C GLN A 97 0.51 -6.03 -0.29
N SER A 98 -0.71 -6.33 -0.70
CA SER A 98 -1.70 -7.05 0.11
C SER A 98 -1.86 -6.45 1.50
N MET A 99 -1.92 -5.12 1.57
CA MET A 99 -1.84 -4.34 2.80
C MET A 99 -2.98 -4.64 3.78
N HIS A 100 -4.15 -5.01 3.24
CA HIS A 100 -5.31 -5.54 3.98
C HIS A 100 -4.98 -6.76 4.88
N ARG A 101 -3.83 -7.41 4.73
CA ARG A 101 -3.40 -8.54 5.57
C ARG A 101 -2.69 -8.14 6.86
N TYR A 102 -2.18 -6.90 6.94
CA TYR A 102 -1.37 -6.45 8.07
C TYR A 102 -1.67 -5.02 8.52
N TRP A 103 -2.61 -4.33 7.88
CA TRP A 103 -3.07 -3.01 8.26
C TRP A 103 -4.58 -3.03 8.55
N ALA A 104 -4.95 -2.90 9.82
CA ALA A 104 -6.31 -3.14 10.30
C ALA A 104 -7.39 -2.27 9.61
N PRO A 105 -7.20 -0.94 9.40
CA PRO A 105 -8.21 -0.13 8.71
C PRO A 105 -8.56 -0.65 7.31
N LEU A 106 -7.55 -1.07 6.55
CA LEU A 106 -7.77 -1.65 5.22
C LEU A 106 -8.33 -3.08 5.29
N ALA A 107 -7.98 -3.86 6.31
CA ALA A 107 -8.58 -5.18 6.52
C ALA A 107 -10.10 -5.09 6.71
N ASP A 108 -10.54 -4.14 7.54
CA ASP A 108 -11.96 -3.93 7.83
C ASP A 108 -12.70 -3.38 6.62
N TYR A 109 -12.10 -2.41 5.93
CA TYR A 109 -12.66 -1.84 4.71
C TYR A 109 -12.82 -2.89 3.60
N CYS A 110 -11.77 -3.68 3.32
CA CYS A 110 -11.83 -4.74 2.31
C CYS A 110 -12.91 -5.77 2.66
N ARG A 111 -13.03 -6.21 3.91
CA ARG A 111 -14.07 -7.16 4.34
C ARG A 111 -15.49 -6.62 4.11
N GLY A 112 -15.71 -5.34 4.38
CA GLY A 112 -16.99 -4.69 4.08
C GLY A 112 -17.31 -4.72 2.57
N LEU A 113 -16.31 -4.45 1.73
CA LEU A 113 -16.47 -4.54 0.28
C LEU A 113 -16.67 -5.97 -0.20
N GLU A 114 -16.01 -6.97 0.39
CA GLU A 114 -16.21 -8.38 0.06
C GLU A 114 -17.66 -8.81 0.29
N LEU A 115 -18.28 -8.38 1.39
CA LEU A 115 -19.69 -8.65 1.69
C LEU A 115 -20.63 -7.99 0.67
N ALA A 116 -20.31 -6.78 0.22
CA ALA A 116 -21.12 -6.06 -0.76
C ALA A 116 -20.96 -6.60 -2.19
N LEU A 117 -19.76 -7.04 -2.55
CA LEU A 117 -19.42 -7.46 -3.91
C LEU A 117 -19.53 -8.98 -4.13
N GLY A 118 -19.53 -9.78 -3.07
CA GLY A 118 -19.54 -11.25 -3.14
C GLY A 118 -18.24 -11.87 -3.68
N HIS A 119 -17.15 -11.11 -3.74
CA HIS A 119 -15.85 -11.54 -4.27
C HIS A 119 -14.72 -11.07 -3.36
N PRO A 120 -13.57 -11.77 -3.32
CA PRO A 120 -12.40 -11.35 -2.55
C PRO A 120 -11.90 -9.95 -2.96
N VAL A 121 -11.53 -9.13 -1.98
CA VAL A 121 -11.02 -7.77 -2.20
C VAL A 121 -9.64 -7.61 -1.58
N GLN A 122 -8.70 -7.09 -2.38
CA GLN A 122 -7.35 -6.81 -1.95
C GLN A 122 -7.03 -5.32 -2.11
N ALA A 123 -6.38 -4.75 -1.09
CA ALA A 123 -5.74 -3.43 -1.17
C ALA A 123 -4.22 -3.52 -1.35
N ASN A 124 -3.68 -2.70 -2.26
CA ASN A 124 -2.28 -2.32 -2.38
C ASN A 124 -2.19 -0.79 -2.24
N ALA A 125 -1.09 -0.26 -1.71
CA ALA A 125 -0.87 1.19 -1.64
C ALA A 125 0.41 1.58 -2.37
N TYR A 126 0.37 2.74 -3.02
CA TYR A 126 1.47 3.31 -3.81
C TYR A 126 1.77 4.70 -3.26
N ILE A 127 2.98 4.90 -2.75
CA ILE A 127 3.43 6.16 -2.20
C ILE A 127 4.57 6.62 -3.11
N THR A 128 4.37 7.75 -3.76
CA THR A 128 5.30 8.32 -4.73
C THR A 128 5.66 9.74 -4.28
N PRO A 129 6.95 10.09 -4.18
CA PRO A 129 7.36 11.44 -3.81
C PRO A 129 7.01 12.42 -4.94
N PRO A 130 6.86 13.73 -4.63
CA PRO A 130 6.62 14.73 -5.65
C PRO A 130 7.74 14.76 -6.71
N GLY A 131 7.37 14.76 -7.99
CA GLY A 131 8.32 14.93 -9.10
C GLY A 131 9.07 13.68 -9.56
N ALA A 132 8.69 12.49 -9.05
CA ALA A 132 9.13 11.20 -9.60
C ALA A 132 8.49 10.86 -10.95
#